data_AF-A0A432Q4E8-F1
#
_entry.id   AF-A0A432Q4E8-F1
#
_cell.length_a   1.000
_cell.length_b   1.000
_cell.length_c   1.000
_cell.angle_alpha   90.00
_cell.angle_beta   90.00
_cell.angle_gamma   90.00
#
_symmetry.space_group_name_H-M   'P 1'
#
loop_
_entity.id
_entity.type
_entity.pdbx_description
1 polymer ?
#
loop_
_entity_poly.entity_id
_entity_poly.type
_entity_poly.pdbx_seq_one_letter_code
_entity_poly.pdbx_strand_id
1 'polypeptide(L)'
;MNMLECDSEDELKQMLAERIFRSLMSKHSIEDVMKVVEENKDKTVYVVVPRSEPETVSLVTDVAGRYSSGELLIIPVPKKFVVLEPDKNYFKQTLKANIFLAITGVDEKELHK
;
A
#
# COMPACT_ATOMS: atom_id res chain seq x y z
N MET A 1 -26.85 -8.31 27.76
CA MET A 1 -25.49 -8.65 27.28
C MET A 1 -25.57 -8.60 25.77
N ASN A 2 -25.38 -7.41 25.18
CA ASN A 2 -25.49 -7.22 23.73
C ASN A 2 -24.09 -7.31 23.13
N MET A 3 -23.88 -8.32 22.30
CA MET A 3 -22.63 -8.67 21.66
C MET A 3 -22.88 -8.69 20.15
N LEU A 4 -23.11 -7.50 19.56
CA LEU A 4 -23.42 -7.31 18.13
C LEU A 4 -22.95 -5.92 17.64
N GLU A 5 -21.68 -5.58 17.89
CA GLU A 5 -20.99 -4.54 17.13
C GLU A 5 -19.63 -5.12 16.70
N CYS A 6 -19.56 -5.88 15.60
CA CYS A 6 -18.24 -6.33 15.10
C CYS A 6 -18.11 -6.70 13.61
N ASP A 7 -19.12 -6.48 12.75
CA ASP A 7 -19.07 -6.96 11.35
C ASP A 7 -18.92 -5.86 10.27
N SER A 8 -18.74 -4.58 10.61
CA SER A 8 -18.76 -3.50 9.58
C SER A 8 -17.41 -2.86 9.27
N GLU A 9 -16.51 -2.70 10.25
CA GLU A 9 -15.35 -1.83 10.05
C GLU A 9 -14.24 -2.49 9.22
N ASP A 10 -13.94 -3.76 9.47
CA ASP A 10 -12.87 -4.46 8.75
C ASP A 10 -13.26 -4.78 7.30
N GLU A 11 -14.55 -5.07 7.05
CA GLU A 11 -15.06 -5.21 5.68
C GLU A 11 -14.92 -3.90 4.89
N LEU A 12 -15.25 -2.76 5.51
CA LEU A 12 -15.08 -1.44 4.88
C LEU A 12 -13.60 -1.14 4.57
N LYS A 13 -12.69 -1.49 5.50
CA LYS A 13 -11.23 -1.34 5.29
C LYS A 13 -10.74 -2.24 4.16
N GLN A 14 -11.24 -3.48 4.08
CA GLN A 14 -10.90 -4.42 3.01
C GLN A 14 -11.41 -3.93 1.64
N MET A 15 -12.64 -3.43 1.57
CA MET A 15 -13.19 -2.82 0.37
C MET A 15 -12.37 -1.61 -0.09
N LEU A 16 -11.95 -0.75 0.85
CA LEU A 16 -11.11 0.40 0.55
C LEU A 16 -9.72 -0.03 0.05
N ALA A 17 -9.13 -1.06 0.66
CA ALA A 17 -7.84 -1.61 0.23
C ALA A 17 -7.92 -2.16 -1.20
N GLU A 18 -8.99 -2.89 -1.51
CA GLU A 18 -9.24 -3.37 -2.88
C GLU A 18 -9.42 -2.23 -3.87
N ARG A 19 -10.13 -1.17 -3.50
CA ARG A 19 -10.35 -0.01 -4.38
C ARG A 19 -9.05 0.70 -4.71
N ILE A 20 -8.20 0.93 -3.71
CA ILE A 20 -6.87 1.52 -3.91
C ILE A 20 -6.01 0.62 -4.80
N PHE A 21 -5.99 -0.69 -4.51
CA PHE A 21 -5.24 -1.65 -5.31
C PHE A 21 -5.72 -1.69 -6.77
N ARG A 22 -7.02 -1.73 -7.02
CA ARG A 22 -7.59 -1.71 -8.38
C ARG A 22 -7.27 -0.40 -9.10
N SER A 23 -7.31 0.73 -8.39
CA SER A 23 -6.97 2.05 -8.95
C SER A 23 -5.48 2.16 -9.29
N LEU A 24 -4.60 1.49 -8.54
CA LEU A 24 -3.20 1.35 -8.91
C LEU A 24 -3.05 0.47 -10.16
N MET A 25 -3.72 -0.69 -10.19
CA MET A 25 -3.64 -1.64 -11.31
C MET A 25 -4.27 -1.14 -12.61
N SER A 26 -5.17 -0.15 -12.55
CA SER A 26 -5.72 0.49 -13.76
C SER A 26 -4.75 1.48 -14.40
N LYS A 27 -3.77 1.98 -13.64
CA LYS A 27 -2.74 2.94 -14.09
C LYS A 27 -1.41 2.27 -14.40
N HIS A 28 -1.06 1.22 -13.66
CA HIS A 28 0.21 0.51 -13.76
C HIS A 28 -0.04 -0.99 -13.66
N SER A 29 0.47 -1.79 -14.60
CA SER A 29 0.49 -3.25 -14.40
C SER A 29 1.37 -3.59 -13.19
N ILE A 30 1.18 -4.77 -12.59
CA ILE A 30 2.01 -5.17 -11.46
C ILE A 30 3.49 -5.25 -11.86
N GLU A 31 3.78 -5.65 -13.10
CA GLU A 31 5.11 -5.64 -13.71
C GLU A 31 5.68 -4.23 -13.83
N ASP A 32 4.88 -3.23 -14.20
CA ASP A 32 5.33 -1.83 -14.25
C ASP A 32 5.72 -1.33 -12.86
N VAL A 33 4.94 -1.67 -11.83
CA VAL A 33 5.27 -1.31 -10.44
C VAL A 33 6.59 -1.98 -10.01
N MET A 34 6.77 -3.26 -10.33
CA MET A 34 8.03 -3.97 -10.06
C MET A 34 9.20 -3.33 -10.81
N LYS A 35 9.03 -2.96 -12.08
CA LYS A 35 10.06 -2.29 -12.87
C LYS A 35 10.46 -0.94 -12.27
N VAL A 36 9.51 -0.13 -11.81
CA VAL A 36 9.80 1.14 -11.12
C VAL A 36 10.64 0.89 -9.85
N VAL A 37 10.35 -0.16 -9.10
CA VAL A 37 11.14 -0.54 -7.91
C VAL A 37 12.54 -1.00 -8.28
N GLU A 38 12.70 -1.76 -9.35
CA GLU A 38 13.98 -2.24 -9.85
C GLU A 38 14.87 -1.07 -10.34
N GLU A 39 14.29 -0.15 -11.11
CA GLU A 39 14.95 1.07 -11.61
C GLU A 39 15.36 2.01 -10.47
N ASN A 40 14.66 1.96 -9.33
CA ASN A 40 14.90 2.80 -8.15
C ASN A 40 15.44 1.98 -6.96
N LYS A 41 16.27 0.97 -7.23
CA LYS A 41 16.84 0.04 -6.23
C LYS A 41 17.64 0.70 -5.09
N ASP A 42 17.99 1.98 -5.17
CA ASP A 42 18.68 2.71 -4.09
C ASP A 42 17.73 3.61 -3.29
N LYS A 43 16.46 3.68 -3.69
CA LYS A 43 15.41 4.51 -3.08
C LYS A 43 14.25 3.64 -2.59
N THR A 44 13.35 4.26 -1.84
CA THR A 44 12.05 3.67 -1.50
C THR A 44 11.00 4.21 -2.46
N VAL A 45 10.18 3.29 -3.00
CA VAL A 45 9.01 3.63 -3.83
C VAL A 45 7.78 3.57 -2.95
N TYR A 46 6.90 4.56 -3.09
CA TYR A 46 5.66 4.64 -2.33
C TYR A 46 4.46 4.75 -3.27
N VAL A 47 3.36 4.15 -2.84
CA VAL A 47 2.02 4.45 -3.34
C VAL A 47 1.46 5.56 -2.45
N VAL A 48 1.12 6.70 -3.04
CA VAL A 48 0.50 7.83 -2.35
C VAL A 48 -0.96 7.92 -2.74
N VAL A 49 -1.82 8.06 -1.73
CA VAL A 49 -3.28 8.09 -1.89
C VAL A 49 -3.87 9.17 -1.00
N PRO A 50 -4.62 10.15 -1.55
CA PRO A 50 -5.46 11.03 -0.74
C PRO A 50 -6.56 10.24 -0.05
N ARG A 51 -6.73 10.40 1.27
CA ARG A 51 -7.80 9.75 2.04
C ARG A 51 -9.19 10.19 1.58
N SER A 52 -9.32 11.42 1.09
CA SER A 52 -10.55 11.94 0.49
C SER A 52 -10.86 11.33 -0.89
N GLU A 53 -9.84 10.88 -1.62
CA GLU A 53 -9.94 10.42 -3.01
C GLU A 53 -9.08 9.16 -3.22
N PRO A 54 -9.56 7.98 -2.80
CA PRO A 54 -8.79 6.73 -2.86
C PRO A 54 -8.45 6.24 -4.27
N GLU A 55 -8.96 6.92 -5.30
CA GLU A 55 -8.81 6.59 -6.72
C GLU A 55 -7.66 7.38 -7.36
N THR A 56 -7.28 8.48 -6.70
CA THR A 56 -6.19 9.39 -7.08
C THR A 56 -4.84 8.83 -6.61
N VAL A 57 -4.62 7.54 -6.88
CA VAL A 57 -3.40 6.80 -6.55
C VAL A 57 -2.24 7.23 -7.45
N SER A 58 -1.07 7.46 -6.85
CA SER A 58 0.18 7.82 -7.56
C SER A 58 1.37 7.00 -7.03
N LEU A 59 2.35 6.74 -7.90
CA LEU A 59 3.66 6.19 -7.50
C LEU A 59 4.68 7.32 -7.41
N VAL A 60 5.43 7.35 -6.31
CA VAL A 60 6.48 8.35 -6.06
C VAL A 60 7.73 7.67 -5.52
N THR A 61 8.88 8.27 -5.77
CA THR A 61 10.17 7.81 -5.25
C THR A 61 10.68 8.81 -4.22
N ASP A 62 11.29 8.32 -3.15
CA ASP A 62 12.09 9.16 -2.24
C ASP A 62 11.32 10.35 -1.64
N VAL A 63 10.16 10.05 -1.05
CA VAL A 63 9.40 11.06 -0.30
C VAL A 63 10.11 11.28 1.04
N ALA A 64 10.85 12.38 1.16
CA ALA A 64 11.24 12.90 2.46
C ALA A 64 9.99 13.42 3.18
N GLY A 65 9.23 12.55 3.86
CA GLY A 65 7.99 12.96 4.52
C GLY A 65 7.22 11.84 5.21
N ARG A 66 6.69 12.15 6.40
CA ARG A 66 6.06 11.25 7.38
C ARG A 66 4.95 10.36 6.79
N TYR A 67 4.95 9.08 7.20
CA TYR A 67 4.07 7.96 6.83
C TYR A 67 2.55 8.16 6.95
N SER A 68 2.09 9.30 7.43
CA SER A 68 0.68 9.61 7.62
C SER A 68 0.54 11.10 7.88
N SER A 69 0.87 11.94 6.90
CA SER A 69 0.46 13.35 7.00
C SER A 69 -1.04 13.44 6.75
N GLY A 70 -1.84 13.18 7.79
CA GLY A 70 -3.27 13.46 7.94
C GLY A 70 -4.18 13.05 6.78
N GLU A 71 -4.05 13.76 5.68
CA GLU A 71 -4.82 13.68 4.44
C GLU A 71 -4.29 12.64 3.44
N LEU A 72 -3.03 12.18 3.57
CA LEU A 72 -2.40 11.23 2.65
C LEU A 72 -2.05 9.90 3.33
N LEU A 73 -2.34 8.79 2.64
CA LEU A 73 -1.74 7.48 2.89
C LEU A 73 -0.44 7.38 2.08
N ILE A 74 0.66 7.07 2.76
CA ILE A 74 1.96 6.82 2.13
C ILE A 74 2.32 5.36 2.37
N ILE A 75 2.22 4.54 1.33
CA ILE A 75 2.24 3.08 1.43
C ILE A 75 3.53 2.57 0.77
N PRO A 76 4.47 1.96 1.52
CA PRO A 76 5.71 1.49 0.94
C PRO A 76 5.48 0.31 -0.02
N VAL A 77 6.10 0.38 -1.20
CA VAL A 77 6.09 -0.71 -2.18
C VAL A 77 7.15 -1.75 -1.80
N PRO A 78 6.80 -3.06 -1.74
CA PRO A 78 7.70 -4.07 -1.22
C PRO A 78 8.89 -4.34 -2.15
N LYS A 79 10.07 -3.91 -1.73
CA LYS A 79 11.31 -4.00 -2.51
C LYS A 79 11.97 -5.37 -2.52
N LYS A 80 11.82 -6.14 -1.43
CA LYS A 80 12.43 -7.47 -1.26
C LYS A 80 12.09 -8.41 -2.43
N PHE A 81 10.81 -8.44 -2.81
CA PHE A 81 10.27 -9.34 -3.85
C PHE A 81 10.49 -8.86 -5.28
N VAL A 82 11.31 -7.82 -5.45
CA VAL A 82 11.72 -7.29 -6.75
C VAL A 82 13.24 -7.37 -6.90
N VAL A 83 13.97 -7.02 -5.85
CA VAL A 83 15.44 -6.87 -5.92
C VAL A 83 16.20 -8.09 -5.40
N LEU A 84 15.71 -8.75 -4.35
CA LEU A 84 16.42 -9.85 -3.69
C LEU A 84 15.90 -11.21 -4.14
N GLU A 85 14.58 -11.36 -4.19
CA GLU A 85 13.90 -12.61 -4.53
C GLU A 85 12.71 -12.29 -5.45
N PRO A 86 12.94 -12.06 -6.76
CA PRO A 86 11.89 -11.64 -7.69
C PRO A 86 10.74 -12.64 -7.74
N ASP A 87 9.59 -12.28 -7.17
CA ASP A 87 8.38 -13.09 -7.18
C ASP A 87 7.16 -12.18 -7.31
N LYS A 88 6.52 -12.24 -8.49
CA LYS A 88 5.35 -11.42 -8.83
C LYS A 88 4.16 -11.68 -7.93
N ASN A 89 3.92 -12.93 -7.53
CA ASN A 89 2.74 -13.27 -6.73
C ASN A 89 2.92 -12.82 -5.28
N TYR A 90 4.09 -13.07 -4.70
CA TYR A 90 4.42 -12.56 -3.36
C TYR A 90 4.45 -11.03 -3.35
N PHE A 91 5.07 -10.39 -4.34
CA PHE A 91 5.04 -8.94 -4.49
C PHE A 91 3.61 -8.38 -4.47
N LYS A 92 2.71 -8.97 -5.28
CA LYS A 92 1.30 -8.57 -5.35
C LYS A 92 0.58 -8.73 -4.01
N GLN A 93 0.76 -9.85 -3.32
CA GLN A 93 0.10 -10.10 -2.04
C GLN A 93 0.65 -9.17 -0.94
N THR A 94 1.96 -8.96 -0.90
CA THR A 94 2.57 -8.03 0.06
C THR A 94 2.13 -6.59 -0.20
N LEU A 95 2.02 -6.16 -1.46
CA LEU A 95 1.53 -4.82 -1.78
C LEU A 95 0.10 -4.61 -1.29
N LYS A 96 -0.79 -5.60 -1.49
CA LYS A 96 -2.16 -5.57 -0.93
C LYS A 96 -2.17 -5.50 0.60
N ALA A 97 -1.32 -6.30 1.26
CA ALA A 97 -1.20 -6.28 2.71
C ALA A 97 -0.73 -4.91 3.21
N ASN A 98 0.29 -4.32 2.59
CA ASN A 98 0.77 -2.98 2.94
C ASN A 98 -0.32 -1.91 2.78
N ILE A 99 -1.13 -1.99 1.72
CA ILE A 99 -2.27 -1.08 1.53
C ILE A 99 -3.29 -1.22 2.67
N PHE A 100 -3.66 -2.45 3.02
CA PHE A 100 -4.59 -2.71 4.12
C PHE A 100 -4.05 -2.18 5.45
N LEU A 101 -2.78 -2.44 5.75
CA LEU A 101 -2.11 -1.99 6.98
C LEU A 101 -2.01 -0.45 7.06
N ALA A 102 -1.83 0.22 5.93
CA ALA A 102 -1.85 1.68 5.89
C ALA A 102 -3.24 2.27 6.17
N ILE A 103 -4.31 1.57 5.73
CA ILE A 103 -5.70 1.97 5.99
C ILE A 103 -6.06 1.75 7.47
N THR A 104 -5.61 0.66 8.08
CA THR A 104 -5.86 0.37 9.49
C THR A 104 -5.14 1.32 10.44
N GLY A 105 -4.21 2.14 9.92
CA GLY A 105 -3.48 3.12 10.72
C GLY A 105 -2.45 2.50 11.65
N VAL A 106 -2.00 1.28 11.33
CA VAL A 106 -0.93 0.59 12.07
C VAL A 106 0.33 1.43 11.97
N ASP A 107 0.91 1.76 13.12
CA ASP A 107 2.12 2.59 13.22
C ASP A 107 3.30 1.84 12.59
N GLU A 108 4.22 2.53 11.90
CA GLU A 108 5.34 1.93 11.15
C GLU A 108 6.18 0.95 12.01
N LYS A 109 6.26 1.23 13.32
CA LYS A 109 6.98 0.42 14.31
C LYS A 109 6.36 -0.96 14.56
N GLU A 110 5.10 -1.17 14.19
CA GLU A 110 4.40 -2.44 14.37
C GLU A 110 4.51 -3.36 13.14
N LEU A 111 5.03 -2.84 12.02
CA LEU A 111 5.23 -3.59 10.77
C LEU A 111 6.52 -4.43 10.75
N HIS A 112 7.42 -4.20 11.71
CA HIS A 112 8.70 -4.91 11.84
C HIS A 112 8.85 -5.51 13.25
N LYS A 113 8.44 -6.77 13.42
CA LYS A 113 8.89 -7.65 14.52
C LYS A 113 9.51 -8.92 13.97
#